data_AF-K1SRQ7-F1
#
_entry.id   AF-K1SRQ7-F1
#
_cell.length_a   1.000
_cell.length_b   1.000
_cell.length_c   1.000
_cell.angle_alpha   90.00
_cell.angle_beta   90.00
_cell.angle_gamma   90.00
#
_symmetry.space_group_name_H-M   'P 1'
#
loop_
_entity.id
_entity.type
_entity.pdbx_description
1 polymer ?
#
loop_
_entity_poly.entity_id
_entity_poly.type
_entity_poly.pdbx_seq_one_letter_code
_entity_poly.pdbx_strand_id
1 'polypeptide(L)' 'MAYILGVDIGTSGTKTVLFSEDGTPVASALYDYP' A
#
# COMPACT_ATOMS: atom_id res chain seq x y z
N MET A 1 17.22 -7.00 -0.10
CA MET A 1 16.54 -5.72 -0.36
C MET A 1 15.33 -5.67 0.54
N ALA A 2 15.22 -4.66 1.39
CA ALA A 2 14.02 -4.46 2.20
C ALA A 2 12.96 -3.73 1.38
N TYR A 3 11.72 -3.81 1.84
CA TYR A 3 10.61 -3.04 1.31
C TYR A 3 9.84 -2.44 2.49
N ILE A 4 9.15 -1.34 2.23
CA ILE A 4 8.23 -0.73 3.18
C ILE A 4 6.81 -0.97 2.67
N LEU A 5 5.96 -1.54 3.53
CA LEU A 5 4.54 -1.68 3.24
C LEU A 5 3.78 -0.51 3.87
N GLY A 6 3.26 0.38 3.04
CA GLY A 6 2.29 1.38 3.46
C GLY A 6 0.90 0.78 3.50
N VAL A 7 0.19 0.97 4.61
CA VAL A 7 -1.20 0.53 4.81
C VAL A 7 -2.04 1.76 5.13
N ASP A 8 -3.01 2.06 4.28
CA ASP A 8 -3.97 3.15 4.41
C ASP A 8 -5.38 2.55 4.62
N ILE A 9 -5.91 2.74 5.82
CA ILE A 9 -7.22 2.22 6.24
C ILE A 9 -8.25 3.34 6.06
N GLY A 10 -8.73 3.48 4.83
CA GLY A 10 -9.77 4.43 4.47
C GLY A 10 -11.16 3.97 4.91
N THR A 11 -12.16 4.83 4.75
CA THR A 11 -13.56 4.52 5.11
C THR A 11 -14.26 3.58 4.14
N SER A 12 -13.85 3.58 2.87
CA SER A 12 -14.47 2.79 1.79
C SER A 12 -13.67 1.55 1.41
N GLY A 13 -12.44 1.44 1.87
CA GLY A 13 -11.54 0.34 1.53
C GLY A 13 -10.17 0.52 2.16
N THR A 14 -9.39 -0.56 2.15
CA THR A 14 -7.98 -0.54 2.52
C THR A 14 -7.13 -0.50 1.26
N LYS A 15 -6.25 0.51 1.18
CA LYS A 15 -5.20 0.57 0.16
C LYS A 15 -3.87 0.15 0.78
N THR A 16 -3.15 -0.72 0.09
CA THR A 16 -1.76 -1.05 0.42
C THR A 16 -0.84 -0.64 -0.72
N VAL A 17 0.35 -0.16 -0.40
CA VAL A 17 1.38 0.20 -1.36
C VAL A 17 2.71 -0.37 -0.89
N LEU A 18 3.40 -1.10 -1.76
CA LEU A 18 4.76 -1.57 -1.53
C LEU A 18 5.73 -0.52 -2.09
N PHE A 19 6.64 -0.06 -1.25
CA PHE A 19 7.70 0.87 -1.62
C PHE A 19 9.07 0.20 -1.55
N SER A 20 9.95 0.48 -2.51
CA SER A 20 11.39 0.20 -2.38
C SER A 20 12.04 1.17 -1.38
N GLU A 21 13.28 0.88 -1.00
CA GLU A 21 14.03 1.63 0.03
C GLU A 21 14.23 3.12 -0.29
N ASP A 22 14.21 3.49 -1.57
CA ASP A 22 14.28 4.87 -2.07
C ASP A 22 12.92 5.61 -2.05
N GLY A 23 11.86 4.95 -1.58
CA GLY A 23 10.51 5.48 -1.55
C GLY A 23 9.75 5.34 -2.87
N THR A 24 10.31 4.68 -3.88
CA THR A 24 9.59 4.44 -5.14
C THR A 24 8.47 3.42 -4.93
N PRO A 25 7.20 3.72 -5.29
CA PRO A 25 6.12 2.74 -5.23
C PRO A 25 6.29 1.70 -6.33
N VAL A 26 6.29 0.42 -5.98
CA VAL A 26 6.53 -0.69 -6.91
C VAL A 26 5.29 -1.58 -7.11
N ALA A 27 4.36 -1.59 -6.17
CA ALA A 27 3.08 -2.29 -6.29
C ALA A 27 2.02 -1.66 -5.38
N SER A 28 0.75 -1.89 -5.69
CA SER A 28 -0.36 -1.53 -4.80
C SER A 28 -1.54 -2.46 -4.95
N ALA A 29 -2.32 -2.62 -3.89
CA ALA A 29 -3.60 -3.29 -3.91
C ALA A 29 -4.66 -2.44 -3.18
N LEU A 30 -5.89 -2.48 -3.68
CA LEU A 30 -7.05 -1.87 -3.05
C LEU A 30 -8.10 -2.96 -2.85
N TYR A 31 -8.70 -2.98 -1.66
CA TYR A 31 -9.86 -3.81 -1.39
C TYR A 31 -10.92 -2.94 -0.72
N ASP A 32 -12.09 -2.86 -1.35
CA ASP A 32 -13.21 -2.05 -0.87
C ASP A 32 -13.98 -2.82 0.22
N TYR A 33 -14.58 -2.08 1.15
CA TYR A 33 -15.55 -2.63 2.09
C TYR A 33 -16.96 -2.62 1.45
N PRO A 34 -17.88 -3.48 1.93
CA PRO A 34 -19.28 -3.43 1.50
C PRO A 34 -19.97 -2.08 1.75
#